data_AF-A0A8H5PHZ7-F1
#
_entry.id   AF-A0A8H5PHZ7-F1
#
_cell.length_a   1.000
_cell.length_b   1.000
_cell.length_c   1.000
_cell.angle_alpha   90.00
_cell.angle_beta   90.00
_cell.angle_gamma   90.00
#
_symmetry.space_group_name_H-M   'P 1'
#
loop_
_entity.id
_entity.type
_entity.pdbx_description
1 polymer ?
#
loop_
_entity_poly.entity_id
_entity_poly.type
_entity_poly.pdbx_seq_one_letter_code
_entity_poly.pdbx_strand_id
1 'polypeptide(L)'
;MLPPPPPPPSFRSPATGPSSTPQAPVVPESSAAGGLLLELIKHNGAPFNDHWAYFVRSSSSPSVGIVYEATGDVRNGFHRQIRRNHDLNSDPPSARIPLQWIDVTIVDEELMLHEQEPIPVCAFEESLYKVKVPEKTLNNATESEAPKKRIVQRNCQTWIVESADQLVTDGILLSDVAAYLHATKQV
;
A
#
# COMPACT_ATOMS: atom_id res chain seq x y z
N MET A 1 -58.85 -2.99 -36.95
CA MET A 1 -57.70 -3.52 -36.20
C MET A 1 -56.66 -2.42 -36.12
N LEU A 2 -56.26 -2.01 -34.92
CA LEU A 2 -55.23 -0.98 -34.71
C LEU A 2 -53.83 -1.59 -34.88
N PRO A 3 -52.86 -0.89 -35.50
CA PRO A 3 -51.49 -1.39 -35.61
C PRO A 3 -50.82 -1.41 -34.23
N PRO A 4 -49.89 -2.35 -33.99
CA PRO A 4 -49.19 -2.43 -32.71
C PRO A 4 -48.31 -1.19 -32.49
N PRO A 5 -48.15 -0.75 -31.24
CA PRO A 5 -47.29 0.38 -30.92
C PRO A 5 -45.82 0.07 -31.24
N PRO A 6 -45.01 1.08 -31.61
CA PRO A 6 -43.59 0.91 -31.86
C PRO A 6 -42.84 0.46 -30.60
N PRO A 7 -41.77 -0.33 -30.73
CA PRO A 7 -40.95 -0.75 -29.59
C PRO A 7 -40.28 0.47 -28.93
N PRO A 8 -40.05 0.44 -27.61
CA PRO A 8 -39.36 1.51 -26.92
C PRO A 8 -37.91 1.65 -27.42
N PRO A 9 -37.35 2.87 -27.42
CA PRO A 9 -35.96 3.08 -27.79
C PRO A 9 -35.04 2.28 -26.86
N SER A 10 -34.17 1.45 -27.45
CA SER A 10 -33.13 0.75 -26.71
C SER A 10 -32.15 1.79 -26.15
N PHE A 11 -32.22 2.03 -24.85
CA PHE A 11 -31.15 2.73 -24.14
C PHE A 11 -29.90 1.88 -24.23
N ARG A 12 -28.97 2.27 -25.10
CA ARG A 12 -27.64 1.70 -25.14
C ARG A 12 -26.96 2.13 -23.84
N SER A 13 -26.77 1.18 -22.93
CA SER A 13 -25.90 1.40 -21.76
C SER A 13 -24.59 2.01 -22.27
N PRO A 14 -24.07 3.09 -21.65
CA PRO A 14 -22.75 3.59 -22.00
C PRO A 14 -21.80 2.40 -21.93
N ALA A 15 -21.04 2.18 -23.01
CA ALA A 15 -20.00 1.19 -23.03
C ALA A 15 -19.10 1.49 -21.83
N THR A 16 -19.10 0.60 -20.86
CA THR A 16 -18.07 0.54 -19.82
C THR A 16 -16.76 0.56 -20.59
N GLY A 17 -16.08 1.70 -20.61
CA GLY A 17 -14.70 1.76 -21.10
C GLY A 17 -13.90 0.69 -20.36
N PRO A 18 -12.79 0.18 -20.92
CA PRO A 18 -11.97 -0.77 -20.22
C PRO A 18 -11.66 -0.17 -18.84
N SER A 19 -12.22 -0.79 -17.80
CA SER A 19 -11.78 -0.56 -16.43
C SER A 19 -10.29 -0.85 -16.50
N SER A 20 -9.50 0.23 -16.55
CA SER A 20 -8.07 0.17 -16.71
C SER A 20 -7.56 -0.23 -15.34
N THR A 21 -7.82 -1.48 -14.96
CA THR A 21 -7.22 -2.10 -13.78
C THR A 21 -5.72 -1.93 -14.00
N PRO A 22 -5.03 -1.20 -13.11
CA PRO A 22 -3.61 -0.97 -13.26
C PRO A 22 -2.92 -2.32 -13.44
N GLN A 23 -2.09 -2.45 -14.46
CA GLN A 23 -1.37 -3.70 -14.67
C GLN A 23 -0.35 -3.85 -13.54
N ALA A 24 -0.43 -4.95 -12.79
CA ALA A 24 0.53 -5.24 -11.74
C ALA A 24 1.96 -5.35 -12.35
N PRO A 25 3.00 -4.94 -11.60
CA PRO A 25 4.38 -5.11 -12.04
C PRO A 25 4.67 -6.57 -12.40
N VAL A 26 5.36 -6.79 -13.52
CA VAL A 26 5.80 -8.13 -13.90
C VAL A 26 7.07 -8.45 -13.10
N VAL A 27 6.91 -9.22 -12.03
CA VAL A 27 8.03 -9.63 -11.17
C VAL A 27 8.43 -11.07 -11.52
N PRO A 28 9.71 -11.33 -11.83
CA PRO A 28 10.18 -12.69 -12.09
C PRO A 28 10.05 -13.57 -10.83
N GLU A 29 9.86 -14.88 -11.00
CA GLU A 29 9.64 -15.82 -9.88
C GLU A 29 10.87 -16.00 -8.98
N SER A 30 12.06 -15.66 -9.46
CA SER A 30 13.32 -15.79 -8.72
C SER A 30 14.20 -14.56 -8.91
N SER A 31 14.87 -14.14 -7.83
CA SER A 31 15.92 -13.12 -7.88
C SER A 31 17.21 -13.72 -8.40
N ALA A 32 17.80 -13.12 -9.44
CA ALA A 32 19.11 -13.51 -9.95
C ALA A 32 20.25 -13.23 -8.94
N ALA A 33 20.01 -12.41 -7.90
CA ALA A 33 21.04 -11.90 -6.99
C ALA A 33 20.75 -12.17 -5.51
N GLY A 34 19.86 -13.12 -5.20
CA GLY A 34 19.51 -13.43 -3.79
C GLY A 34 18.72 -12.32 -3.08
N GLY A 35 18.19 -11.35 -3.83
CA GLY A 35 17.34 -10.29 -3.30
C GLY A 35 16.07 -10.80 -2.61
N LEU A 36 15.48 -9.96 -1.76
CA LEU A 36 14.23 -10.23 -1.07
C LEU A 36 13.04 -9.69 -1.87
N LEU A 37 11.93 -10.44 -1.88
CA LEU A 37 10.74 -10.03 -2.63
C LEU A 37 9.95 -9.01 -1.81
N LEU A 38 9.75 -7.82 -2.34
CA LEU A 38 8.78 -6.86 -1.84
C LEU A 38 7.40 -7.17 -2.43
N GLU A 39 6.43 -7.34 -1.55
CA GLU A 39 5.03 -7.56 -1.87
C GLU A 39 4.16 -6.45 -1.24
N LEU A 40 3.07 -6.10 -1.91
CA LEU A 40 1.96 -5.38 -1.30
C LEU A 40 0.98 -6.42 -0.74
N ILE A 41 0.73 -6.38 0.56
CA ILE A 41 -0.33 -7.17 1.19
C ILE A 41 -1.56 -6.29 1.44
N LYS A 42 -2.74 -6.86 1.20
CA LYS A 42 -4.03 -6.21 1.43
C LYS A 42 -4.84 -7.02 2.43
N HIS A 43 -5.32 -6.39 3.48
CA HIS A 43 -6.33 -6.94 4.38
C HIS A 43 -7.68 -6.31 4.08
N ASN A 44 -8.72 -7.14 3.94
CA ASN A 44 -10.08 -6.68 3.69
C ASN A 44 -10.54 -5.73 4.80
N GLY A 45 -10.76 -4.47 4.44
CA GLY A 45 -11.11 -3.41 5.39
C GLY A 45 -12.61 -3.21 5.59
N ALA A 46 -13.46 -3.99 4.91
CA ALA A 46 -14.90 -3.75 4.85
C ALA A 46 -15.53 -3.52 6.23
N PRO A 47 -16.33 -2.45 6.43
CA PRO A 47 -16.91 -1.56 5.41
C PRO A 47 -16.01 -0.38 4.97
N PHE A 48 -14.77 -0.30 5.44
CA PHE A 48 -13.80 0.75 5.07
C PHE A 48 -12.88 0.28 3.93
N ASN A 49 -11.94 1.15 3.54
CA ASN A 49 -10.91 0.83 2.56
C ASN A 49 -9.97 -0.28 3.08
N ASP A 50 -9.44 -1.08 2.16
CA ASP A 50 -8.51 -2.16 2.49
C ASP A 50 -7.28 -1.61 3.22
N HIS A 51 -6.80 -2.36 4.21
CA HIS A 51 -5.55 -2.02 4.86
C HIS A 51 -4.38 -2.51 4.01
N TRP A 52 -3.48 -1.59 3.64
CA TRP A 52 -2.32 -1.90 2.83
C TRP A 52 -1.06 -1.86 3.68
N ALA A 53 -0.18 -2.83 3.44
CA ALA A 53 1.14 -2.87 4.02
C ALA A 53 2.16 -3.42 3.01
N TYR A 54 3.41 -3.02 3.16
CA TYR A 54 4.51 -3.69 2.48
C TYR A 54 4.90 -4.93 3.26
N PHE A 55 5.19 -6.00 2.55
CA PHE A 55 5.75 -7.22 3.10
C PHE A 55 7.05 -7.54 2.37
N VAL A 56 8.15 -7.58 3.09
CA VAL A 56 9.40 -8.10 2.55
C VAL A 56 9.52 -9.55 2.99
N ARG A 57 9.48 -10.45 2.01
CA ARG A 57 9.50 -11.90 2.21
C ARG A 57 10.91 -12.37 2.58
N SER A 58 11.04 -13.22 3.59
CA SER A 58 12.31 -13.92 3.88
C SER A 58 12.69 -14.89 2.75
N SER A 59 13.98 -15.00 2.48
CA SER A 59 14.53 -15.97 1.52
C SER A 59 14.29 -17.42 1.98
N SER A 60 14.24 -17.63 3.30
CA SER A 60 14.07 -18.96 3.92
C SER A 60 12.62 -19.44 3.97
N SER A 61 11.66 -18.52 4.08
CA SER A 61 10.25 -18.83 4.37
C SER A 61 9.29 -17.86 3.68
N PRO A 62 8.49 -18.29 2.69
CA PRO A 62 7.61 -17.40 1.94
C PRO A 62 6.45 -16.76 2.73
N SER A 63 6.13 -17.29 3.91
CA SER A 63 5.10 -16.76 4.79
C SER A 63 5.64 -15.85 5.90
N VAL A 64 6.96 -15.85 6.13
CA VAL A 64 7.61 -15.08 7.20
C VAL A 64 8.38 -13.90 6.60
N GLY A 65 8.31 -12.74 7.24
CA GLY A 65 9.01 -11.56 6.76
C GLY A 65 8.83 -10.33 7.64
N ILE A 66 9.16 -9.16 7.09
CA ILE A 66 8.88 -7.88 7.74
C ILE A 66 7.65 -7.24 7.11
N VAL A 67 6.72 -6.80 7.94
CA VAL A 67 5.60 -5.96 7.52
C VAL A 67 5.87 -4.50 7.88
N TYR A 68 5.76 -3.61 6.89
CA TYR A 68 5.79 -2.17 7.07
C TYR A 68 4.43 -1.58 6.77
N GLU A 69 3.83 -0.90 7.74
CA GLU A 69 2.50 -0.35 7.61
C GLU A 69 2.36 0.97 8.36
N ALA A 70 1.31 1.71 8.03
CA ALA A 70 0.85 2.82 8.86
C ALA A 70 -0.45 2.40 9.56
N THR A 71 -0.39 2.26 10.88
CA THR A 71 -1.54 1.94 11.73
C THR A 71 -2.01 3.17 12.50
N GLY A 72 -3.32 3.28 12.68
CA GLY A 72 -3.94 4.39 13.38
C GLY A 72 -5.28 4.77 12.78
N ASP A 73 -5.81 5.90 13.24
CA ASP A 73 -7.13 6.37 12.85
C ASP A 73 -7.17 7.90 12.82
N VAL A 74 -8.21 8.46 12.20
CA VAL A 74 -8.37 9.91 12.04
C VAL A 74 -8.39 10.68 13.36
N ARG A 75 -8.77 10.04 14.47
CA ARG A 75 -8.88 10.64 15.80
C ARG A 75 -7.57 10.60 16.58
N ASN A 76 -6.79 9.53 16.44
CA ASN A 76 -5.51 9.36 17.15
C ASN A 76 -4.28 9.74 16.32
N GLY A 77 -4.44 9.88 14.99
CA GLY A 77 -3.32 10.01 14.06
C GLY A 77 -2.82 8.63 13.60
N PHE A 78 -2.05 8.63 12.52
CA PHE A 78 -1.39 7.42 12.02
C PHE A 78 0.05 7.39 12.49
N HIS A 79 0.53 6.20 12.84
CA HIS A 79 1.89 5.92 13.26
C HIS A 79 2.42 4.80 12.38
N ARG A 80 3.70 4.85 12.06
CA ARG A 80 4.33 3.76 11.30
C ARG A 80 4.62 2.62 12.25
N GLN A 81 4.29 1.42 11.82
CA GLN A 81 4.57 0.19 12.52
C GLN A 81 5.44 -0.72 11.64
N ILE A 82 6.44 -1.31 12.28
CA ILE A 82 7.35 -2.29 11.69
C ILE A 82 7.15 -3.59 12.47
N ARG A 83 6.61 -4.62 11.84
CA ARG A 83 6.46 -5.95 12.45
C ARG A 83 7.52 -6.87 11.84
N ARG A 84 8.57 -7.16 12.61
CA ARG A 84 9.64 -8.09 12.21
C ARG A 84 9.22 -9.52 12.55
N ASN A 85 9.78 -10.50 11.84
CA ASN A 85 9.46 -11.92 11.98
C ASN A 85 7.95 -12.23 11.97
N HIS A 86 7.19 -11.52 11.13
CA HIS A 86 5.74 -11.68 11.05
C HIS A 86 5.38 -12.83 10.12
N ASP A 87 4.59 -13.78 10.62
CA ASP A 87 4.06 -14.90 9.83
C ASP A 87 2.65 -14.59 9.30
N LEU A 88 2.53 -14.50 7.98
CA LEU A 88 1.27 -14.30 7.29
C LEU A 88 0.31 -15.49 7.44
N ASN A 89 0.75 -16.67 7.88
CA ASN A 89 -0.20 -17.76 8.17
C ASN A 89 -1.06 -17.46 9.41
N SER A 90 -0.53 -16.66 10.35
CA SER A 90 -1.26 -16.27 11.55
C SER A 90 -2.25 -15.13 11.28
N ASP A 91 -1.97 -14.27 10.31
CA ASP A 91 -2.79 -13.13 9.90
C ASP A 91 -2.81 -13.06 8.36
N PRO A 92 -3.62 -13.91 7.70
CA PRO A 92 -3.55 -14.10 6.26
C PRO A 92 -4.12 -12.89 5.50
N PRO A 93 -3.34 -12.28 4.59
CA PRO A 93 -3.83 -11.20 3.74
C PRO A 93 -4.86 -11.71 2.74
N SER A 94 -5.83 -10.86 2.44
CA SER A 94 -6.85 -11.11 1.41
C SER A 94 -6.25 -11.10 0.00
N ALA A 95 -5.15 -10.36 -0.21
CA ALA A 95 -4.37 -10.41 -1.44
C ALA A 95 -2.88 -10.16 -1.17
N ARG A 96 -2.03 -10.82 -1.95
CA ARG A 96 -0.57 -10.61 -2.01
C ARG A 96 -0.19 -10.28 -3.44
N ILE A 97 0.45 -9.13 -3.63
CA ILE A 97 0.81 -8.64 -4.97
C ILE A 97 2.33 -8.43 -4.99
N PRO A 98 3.09 -9.25 -5.72
CA PRO A 98 4.51 -9.01 -5.92
C PRO A 98 4.73 -7.64 -6.58
N LEU A 99 5.60 -6.82 -5.99
CA LEU A 99 5.93 -5.50 -6.51
C LEU A 99 7.26 -5.49 -7.24
N GLN A 100 8.33 -5.95 -6.57
CA GLN A 100 9.67 -6.07 -7.15
C GLN A 100 10.62 -6.84 -6.22
N TRP A 101 11.75 -7.25 -6.76
CA TRP A 101 12.89 -7.72 -5.95
C TRP A 101 13.70 -6.52 -5.45
N ILE A 102 14.07 -6.56 -4.18
CA ILE A 102 14.97 -5.60 -3.53
C ILE A 102 16.27 -6.32 -3.21
N ASP A 103 17.39 -5.62 -3.39
CA ASP A 103 18.71 -6.15 -3.06
C ASP A 103 18.87 -6.37 -1.54
N VAL A 104 19.56 -7.43 -1.13
CA VAL A 104 19.85 -7.74 0.29
C VAL A 104 20.73 -6.67 0.95
N THR A 105 21.44 -5.85 0.19
CA THR A 105 22.18 -4.70 0.74
C THR A 105 21.26 -3.57 1.19
N ILE A 106 20.01 -3.55 0.71
CA ILE A 106 19.02 -2.51 1.02
C ILE A 106 18.13 -2.96 2.21
N VAL A 107 17.95 -4.28 2.39
CA VAL A 107 17.19 -4.88 3.49
C VAL A 107 18.00 -5.99 4.14
N ASP A 108 18.27 -5.84 5.43
CA ASP A 108 19.03 -6.82 6.20
C ASP A 108 18.13 -7.98 6.67
N GLU A 109 18.37 -9.18 6.14
CA GLU A 109 17.60 -10.38 6.49
C GLU A 109 17.86 -10.84 7.95
N GLU A 110 19.07 -10.65 8.49
CA GLU A 110 19.35 -11.04 9.88
C GLU A 110 18.49 -10.23 10.84
N LEU A 111 18.27 -8.96 10.52
CA LEU A 111 17.42 -8.07 11.30
C LEU A 111 15.92 -8.40 11.16
N MET A 112 15.52 -9.15 10.13
CA MET A 112 14.14 -9.67 10.03
C MET A 112 13.82 -10.67 11.15
N LEU A 113 14.83 -11.39 11.64
CA LEU A 113 14.65 -12.50 12.60
C LEU A 113 14.81 -12.06 14.06
N HIS A 114 15.20 -10.80 14.31
CA HIS A 114 15.36 -10.24 15.64
C HIS A 114 14.35 -9.12 15.94
N GLU A 115 13.68 -9.22 17.09
CA GLU A 115 12.84 -8.13 17.60
C GLU A 115 13.74 -6.96 18.04
N GLN A 116 13.88 -5.95 17.18
CA GLN A 116 14.61 -4.72 17.48
C GLN A 116 13.70 -3.51 17.63
N GLU A 117 14.19 -2.51 18.34
CA GLU A 117 13.55 -1.21 18.57
C GLU A 117 13.08 -0.54 17.26
N PRO A 118 12.13 0.43 17.33
CA PRO A 118 11.55 1.12 16.17
C PRO A 118 12.51 2.11 15.47
N ILE A 119 13.82 1.84 15.52
CA ILE A 119 14.87 2.59 14.85
C ILE A 119 15.02 1.99 13.43
N PRO A 120 15.18 2.83 12.39
CA PRO A 120 15.45 2.31 11.05
C PRO A 120 16.81 1.61 11.05
N VAL A 121 16.83 0.37 10.59
CA VAL A 121 18.06 -0.45 10.61
C VAL A 121 18.65 -0.73 9.23
N CYS A 122 17.94 -0.37 8.16
CA CYS A 122 18.38 -0.57 6.79
C CYS A 122 17.98 0.60 5.88
N ALA A 123 18.59 0.70 4.71
CA ALA A 123 18.34 1.79 3.75
C ALA A 123 16.86 1.87 3.32
N PHE A 124 16.17 0.72 3.25
CA PHE A 124 14.73 0.68 3.02
C PHE A 124 13.95 1.39 4.15
N GLU A 125 14.25 1.04 5.40
CA GLU A 125 13.59 1.64 6.57
C GLU A 125 13.93 3.11 6.76
N GLU A 126 15.16 3.52 6.47
CA GLU A 126 15.58 4.91 6.47
C GLU A 126 14.80 5.73 5.44
N SER A 127 14.62 5.20 4.22
CA SER A 127 13.81 5.84 3.18
C SER A 127 12.34 5.97 3.62
N LEU A 128 11.77 4.90 4.21
CA LEU A 128 10.44 4.95 4.81
C LEU A 128 10.34 5.94 5.99
N TYR A 129 11.45 6.23 6.69
CA TYR A 129 11.50 7.20 7.81
C TYR A 129 11.43 8.64 7.35
N LYS A 130 11.90 8.95 6.14
CA LYS A 130 11.80 10.29 5.55
C LYS A 130 10.33 10.67 5.28
N VAL A 131 9.47 9.68 5.09
CA VAL A 131 8.05 9.88 4.79
C VAL A 131 7.30 10.17 6.07
N LYS A 132 6.79 11.40 6.20
CA LYS A 132 5.96 11.77 7.33
C LYS A 132 4.69 10.91 7.33
N VAL A 133 4.44 10.21 8.43
CA VAL A 133 3.16 9.55 8.65
C VAL A 133 2.04 10.59 8.73
N PRO A 134 0.82 10.25 8.29
CA PRO A 134 -0.31 11.15 8.38
C PRO A 134 -0.58 11.67 9.79
N GLU A 135 -0.28 12.95 10.04
CA GLU A 135 -0.60 13.60 11.30
C GLU A 135 -2.12 13.81 11.47
N LYS A 136 -2.56 13.75 12.73
CA LYS A 136 -3.94 13.88 13.20
C LYS A 136 -4.62 15.10 12.58
N THR A 137 -5.72 14.89 11.85
CA THR A 137 -6.43 15.96 11.13
C THR A 137 -7.66 16.49 11.86
N LEU A 138 -7.98 15.99 13.06
CA LEU A 138 -9.04 16.58 13.88
C LEU A 138 -8.49 17.78 14.66
N ASN A 139 -8.77 18.98 14.14
CA ASN A 139 -8.74 20.21 14.93
C ASN A 139 -9.64 20.03 16.16
N ASN A 140 -9.14 20.37 17.35
CA ASN A 140 -9.98 20.49 18.55
C ASN A 140 -11.12 21.48 18.26
N ALA A 141 -12.33 21.17 18.71
CA ALA A 141 -13.54 21.96 18.48
C ALA A 141 -13.55 23.34 19.20
N THR A 142 -12.40 23.88 19.58
CA THR A 142 -12.24 25.11 20.35
C THR A 142 -11.62 26.27 19.55
N GLU A 143 -11.23 26.06 18.29
CA GLU A 143 -10.78 27.15 17.42
C GLU A 143 -11.79 27.42 16.31
N SER A 144 -12.46 28.56 16.46
CA SER A 144 -13.37 29.17 15.49
C SER A 144 -12.63 29.68 14.26
N GLU A 145 -12.06 28.79 13.45
CA GLU A 145 -11.68 29.12 12.07
C GLU A 145 -12.23 28.07 11.10
N ALA A 146 -13.11 28.53 10.20
CA ALA A 146 -13.78 27.68 9.22
C ALA A 146 -12.75 26.93 8.35
N PRO A 147 -12.84 25.59 8.20
CA PRO A 147 -11.90 24.84 7.40
C PRO A 147 -12.13 25.10 5.90
N LYS A 148 -11.30 25.96 5.30
CA LYS A 148 -11.33 26.29 3.86
C LYS A 148 -10.57 25.31 2.97
N LYS A 149 -10.06 24.20 3.49
CA LYS A 149 -9.33 23.19 2.70
C LYS A 149 -9.96 21.82 2.89
N ARG A 150 -10.30 21.16 1.77
CA ARG A 150 -10.67 19.75 1.73
C ARG A 150 -9.68 18.97 2.59
N ILE A 151 -10.15 18.38 3.68
CA ILE A 151 -9.36 17.47 4.49
C ILE A 151 -9.15 16.23 3.60
N VAL A 152 -7.96 16.10 3.02
CA VAL A 152 -7.55 14.88 2.35
C VAL A 152 -7.33 13.87 3.48
N GLN A 153 -8.27 12.95 3.64
CA GLN A 153 -8.18 11.88 4.63
C GLN A 153 -6.99 10.99 4.26
N ARG A 154 -5.85 11.25 4.88
CA ARG A 154 -4.66 10.43 4.73
C ARG A 154 -4.89 9.14 5.53
N ASN A 155 -4.72 8.00 4.86
CA ASN A 155 -4.91 6.64 5.40
C ASN A 155 -3.65 5.78 5.14
N CYS A 156 -3.66 4.51 5.54
CA CYS A 156 -2.57 3.57 5.29
C CYS A 156 -2.18 3.47 3.80
N GLN A 157 -3.17 3.47 2.89
CA GLN A 157 -2.90 3.46 1.45
C GLN A 157 -2.20 4.74 0.97
N THR A 158 -2.54 5.90 1.55
CA THR A 158 -1.86 7.16 1.24
C THR A 158 -0.40 7.12 1.69
N TRP A 159 -0.13 6.56 2.88
CA TRP A 159 1.25 6.39 3.35
C TRP A 159 2.05 5.42 2.46
N ILE A 160 1.46 4.31 2.02
CA ILE A 160 2.09 3.38 1.07
C ILE A 160 2.45 4.08 -0.25
N VAL A 161 1.54 4.89 -0.79
CA VAL A 161 1.76 5.62 -2.03
C VAL A 161 2.81 6.73 -1.87
N GLU A 162 2.72 7.56 -0.83
CA GLU A 162 3.71 8.62 -0.56
C GLU A 162 5.10 8.02 -0.27
N SER A 163 5.16 6.86 0.38
CA SER A 163 6.43 6.16 0.61
C SER A 163 6.99 5.48 -0.63
N ALA A 164 6.14 5.03 -1.56
CA ALA A 164 6.61 4.54 -2.84
C ALA A 164 7.34 5.64 -3.63
N ASP A 165 6.81 6.86 -3.64
CA ASP A 165 7.43 8.01 -4.31
C ASP A 165 8.81 8.34 -3.71
N GLN A 166 8.94 8.25 -2.38
CA GLN A 166 10.21 8.45 -1.69
C GLN A 166 11.21 7.32 -2.00
N LEU A 167 10.76 6.07 -2.02
CA LEU A 167 11.61 4.94 -2.38
C LEU A 167 12.08 5.01 -3.85
N VAL A 168 11.25 5.53 -4.76
CA VAL A 168 11.68 5.80 -6.15
C VAL A 168 12.74 6.91 -6.18
N THR A 169 12.55 7.97 -5.39
CA THR A 169 13.51 9.08 -5.29
C THR A 169 14.87 8.61 -4.77
N ASP A 170 14.86 7.69 -3.81
CA ASP A 170 16.07 7.07 -3.26
C ASP A 170 16.63 5.94 -4.14
N GLY A 171 16.02 5.65 -5.30
CA GLY A 171 16.48 4.64 -6.26
C GLY A 171 16.25 3.19 -5.82
N ILE A 172 15.37 2.97 -4.83
CA ILE A 172 15.07 1.67 -4.23
C ILE A 172 13.91 0.98 -4.97
N LEU A 173 12.86 1.75 -5.30
CA LEU A 173 11.73 1.26 -6.10
C LEU A 173 11.80 1.75 -7.55
N LEU A 174 11.26 0.96 -8.47
CA LEU A 174 11.01 1.41 -9.83
C LEU A 174 9.80 2.35 -9.90
N SER A 175 9.86 3.36 -10.77
CA SER A 175 8.76 4.30 -11.02
C SER A 175 7.45 3.62 -11.36
N ASP A 176 7.51 2.49 -12.05
CA ASP A 176 6.34 1.73 -12.49
C ASP A 176 5.57 1.11 -11.32
N VAL A 177 6.30 0.71 -10.26
CA VAL A 177 5.71 0.20 -9.01
C VAL A 177 4.94 1.32 -8.30
N ALA A 178 5.53 2.52 -8.21
CA ALA A 178 4.84 3.67 -7.63
C ALA A 178 3.60 4.07 -8.44
N ALA A 179 3.71 4.10 -9.78
CA ALA A 179 2.58 4.38 -10.67
C ALA A 179 1.44 3.37 -10.50
N TYR A 180 1.77 2.08 -10.36
CA TYR A 180 0.79 1.03 -10.06
C TYR A 180 0.08 1.26 -8.72
N LEU A 181 0.82 1.61 -7.66
CA LEU A 181 0.25 1.87 -6.33
C LEU A 181 -0.67 3.10 -6.34
N HIS A 182 -0.26 4.19 -7.01
CA HIS A 182 -1.10 5.38 -7.21
C HIS A 182 -2.41 5.05 -7.92
N ALA A 183 -2.34 4.26 -9.00
CA ALA A 183 -3.50 3.91 -9.80
C ALA A 183 -4.44 2.89 -9.11
N THR A 184 -3.93 2.11 -8.16
CA THR A 184 -4.69 1.07 -7.43
C THR A 184 -5.34 1.59 -6.14
N LYS A 185 -4.92 2.76 -5.65
CA LYS A 185 -5.36 3.36 -4.39
C LYS A 185 -6.89 3.57 -4.39
N GLN A 186 -7.56 3.16 -3.32
CA GLN A 186 -8.98 3.39 -3.10
C GLN A 186 -9.21 4.81 -2.57
N VAL A 187 -10.21 5.50 -3.13
CA VAL A 187 -10.55 6.91 -2.84
C VAL A 187 -11.78 7.01 -1.96
#